data_AF-A0A1J8PD16-F1
#
_entry.id   AF-A0A1J8PD16-F1
#
_cell.length_a   1.000
_cell.length_b   1.000
_cell.length_c   1.000
_cell.angle_alpha   90.00
_cell.angle_beta   90.00
_cell.angle_gamma   90.00
#
_symmetry.space_group_name_H-M   'P 1'
#
loop_
_entity.id
_entity.type
_entity.pdbx_description
1 polymer ?
#
loop_
_entity_poly.entity_id
_entity_poly.type
_entity_poly.pdbx_seq_one_letter_code
_entity_poly.pdbx_strand_id
1 'polypeptide(L)'
;MAWLEYVLPLIFLFPMAAMASIVLALRSLHDARVHSPFNAPLHEPGQALRYRLDKAFSSLFLNGALGPIISLAPLVYGMGRMLFVEQQDWVEWALYGLLSTLLVLTFSLLLVRDYQRIRRLKLGLACELAVGQELKRLVRPDAHPYYVFHDVPTDSFTIDHVVVTPHGVFVVETRARTLAIGTDGNELNTVAVERERLRFPHWQERRPLHKTRQGVSWLTHWLERRCGVAVPVKGVLVLPGWKIDNSEAAPDILVVSGDTLAKQLTELTPGPLNDAIHDKVINVLLERAKLMELKHLSQPSV
;
A
#
# COMPACT_ATOMS: atom_id res chain seq x y z
N MET A 1 3.29 41.02 -39.82
CA MET A 1 4.23 39.87 -39.79
C MET A 1 3.51 38.72 -39.15
N ALA A 2 3.11 37.70 -39.92
CA ALA A 2 2.19 36.64 -39.46
C ALA A 2 2.64 35.92 -38.17
N TRP A 3 3.94 35.85 -37.89
CA TRP A 3 4.46 35.21 -36.66
C TRP A 3 4.05 35.90 -35.36
N LEU A 4 3.83 37.23 -35.37
CA LEU A 4 3.39 37.97 -34.18
C LEU A 4 2.00 37.53 -33.71
N GLU A 5 1.15 37.14 -34.65
CA GLU A 5 -0.21 36.66 -34.36
C GLU A 5 -0.21 35.31 -33.64
N TYR A 6 0.87 34.53 -33.75
CA TYR A 6 1.03 33.25 -33.03
C TYR A 6 1.79 33.43 -31.69
N VAL A 7 2.62 34.46 -31.57
CA VAL A 7 3.40 34.72 -30.35
C VAL A 7 2.62 35.53 -29.32
N LEU A 8 1.89 36.56 -29.74
CA LEU A 8 1.14 37.43 -28.81
C LEU A 8 0.11 36.69 -27.95
N PRO A 9 -0.65 35.69 -28.45
CA PRO A 9 -1.59 34.93 -27.63
C PRO A 9 -0.97 34.14 -26.47
N LEU A 10 0.34 33.85 -26.51
CA LEU A 10 1.03 33.16 -25.41
C LEU A 10 0.95 33.94 -24.10
N ILE A 11 0.73 35.26 -24.15
CA ILE A 11 0.58 36.08 -22.95
C ILE A 11 -0.59 35.61 -22.07
N PHE A 12 -1.65 35.05 -22.68
CA PHE A 12 -2.82 34.56 -21.96
C PHE A 12 -2.56 33.25 -21.21
N LEU A 13 -1.43 32.57 -21.50
CA LEU A 13 -1.00 31.39 -20.77
C LEU A 13 -0.19 31.73 -19.51
N PHE A 14 0.27 32.99 -19.33
CA PHE A 14 1.04 33.37 -18.13
C PHE A 14 0.29 33.13 -16.81
N PRO A 15 -1.00 33.50 -16.65
CA PRO A 15 -1.74 33.21 -15.42
C PRO A 15 -1.82 31.70 -15.13
N MET A 16 -1.98 30.90 -16.17
CA MET A 16 -2.03 29.44 -16.08
C MET A 16 -0.66 28.85 -15.69
N ALA A 17 0.42 29.34 -16.29
CA ALA A 17 1.79 28.96 -15.94
C ALA A 17 2.17 29.37 -14.51
N ALA A 18 1.73 30.55 -14.07
CA ALA A 18 1.92 31.01 -12.69
C ALA A 18 1.19 30.09 -11.70
N MET A 19 -0.08 29.74 -11.99
CA MET A 19 -0.84 28.79 -11.17
C MET A 19 -0.18 27.40 -11.13
N ALA A 20 0.26 26.87 -12.28
CA ALA A 20 0.98 25.60 -12.34
C ALA A 20 2.28 25.64 -11.51
N SER A 21 3.00 26.75 -11.56
CA SER A 21 4.23 26.95 -10.78
C SER A 21 3.95 26.97 -9.28
N ILE A 22 2.87 27.62 -8.84
CA ILE A 22 2.44 27.62 -7.43
C ILE A 22 2.10 26.19 -6.97
N VAL A 23 1.36 25.42 -7.78
CA VAL A 23 1.03 24.02 -7.46
C VAL A 23 2.29 23.16 -7.29
N LEU A 24 3.27 23.32 -8.18
CA LEU A 24 4.55 22.61 -8.08
C LEU A 24 5.38 23.06 -6.86
N ALA A 25 5.37 24.36 -6.56
CA ALA A 25 6.03 24.90 -5.37
C ALA A 25 5.40 24.35 -4.08
N LEU A 26 4.07 24.37 -3.96
CA LEU A 26 3.35 23.79 -2.82
C LEU A 26 3.64 22.31 -2.65
N ARG A 27 3.74 21.56 -3.74
CA ARG A 27 4.17 20.15 -3.70
C ARG A 27 5.58 20.02 -3.14
N SER A 28 6.54 20.81 -3.62
CA SER A 28 7.92 20.75 -3.13
C SER A 28 8.03 21.06 -1.63
N LEU A 29 7.21 21.98 -1.14
CA LEU A 29 7.13 22.32 0.29
C LEU A 29 6.46 21.21 1.12
N HIS A 30 5.50 20.49 0.56
CA HIS A 30 4.85 19.35 1.22
C HIS A 30 5.72 18.09 1.22
N ASP A 31 6.48 17.85 0.13
CA ASP A 31 7.41 16.73 0.00
C ASP A 31 8.65 16.89 0.91
N ALA A 32 8.92 18.09 1.43
CA ALA A 32 9.90 18.35 2.49
C ALA A 32 9.43 17.71 3.80
N ARG A 33 9.63 16.39 3.91
CA ARG A 33 9.18 15.59 5.06
C ARG A 33 9.64 16.20 6.37
N VAL A 34 8.65 16.49 7.22
CA VAL A 34 8.88 16.64 8.65
C VAL A 34 9.24 15.26 9.18
N HIS A 35 10.52 15.06 9.49
CA HIS A 35 10.95 13.86 10.18
C HIS A 35 10.44 13.96 11.62
N SER A 36 9.77 12.90 12.10
CA SER A 36 9.47 12.82 13.53
C SER A 36 10.79 12.86 14.29
N PRO A 37 10.95 13.71 15.31
CA PRO A 37 12.15 13.75 16.14
C PRO A 37 12.31 12.49 17.02
N PHE A 38 11.31 11.59 17.00
CA PHE A 38 11.32 10.35 17.76
C PHE A 38 11.76 9.18 16.87
N ASN A 39 12.96 8.66 17.14
CA ASN A 39 13.46 7.38 16.62
C ASN A 39 12.79 6.23 17.39
N ALA A 40 11.58 5.84 17.02
CA ALA A 40 11.00 4.60 17.51
C ALA A 40 11.55 3.44 16.68
N PRO A 41 12.31 2.49 17.26
CA PRO A 41 12.96 1.40 16.52
C PRO A 41 11.99 0.35 15.94
N LEU A 42 10.68 0.55 16.10
CA LEU A 42 9.63 -0.36 15.66
C LEU A 42 8.71 0.38 14.69
N HIS A 43 8.57 -0.17 13.48
CA HIS A 43 7.63 0.31 12.49
C HIS A 43 6.21 0.28 13.05
N GLU A 44 5.41 1.29 12.73
CA GLU A 44 3.98 1.23 12.97
C GLU A 44 3.33 0.23 12.01
N PRO A 45 2.24 -0.47 12.42
CA PRO A 45 1.49 -1.31 11.50
C PRO A 45 0.99 -0.49 10.30
N GLY A 46 1.25 -1.00 9.10
CA GLY A 46 0.86 -0.39 7.83
C GLY A 46 1.66 0.85 7.42
N GLN A 47 2.86 1.07 7.93
CA GLN A 47 3.71 2.20 7.54
C GLN A 47 4.01 2.18 6.03
N ALA A 48 4.30 1.00 5.45
CA ALA A 48 4.49 0.86 4.02
C ALA A 48 3.23 1.22 3.20
N LEU A 49 2.04 0.88 3.71
CA LEU A 49 0.75 1.20 3.10
C LEU A 49 0.39 2.68 3.23
N ARG A 50 0.68 3.31 4.36
CA ARG A 50 0.55 4.76 4.56
C ARG A 50 1.41 5.53 3.57
N TYR A 51 2.68 5.17 3.43
CA TYR A 51 3.56 5.82 2.47
C TYR A 51 3.04 5.71 1.02
N ARG A 52 2.53 4.54 0.63
CA ARG A 52 1.92 4.34 -0.70
C ARG A 52 0.63 5.15 -0.87
N LEU A 53 -0.15 5.31 0.20
CA LEU A 53 -1.39 6.10 0.21
C LEU A 53 -1.09 7.59 0.07
N ASP A 54 -0.11 8.11 0.81
CA ASP A 54 0.32 9.51 0.73
C ASP A 54 0.82 9.85 -0.67
N LYS A 55 1.63 8.95 -1.28
CA LYS A 55 2.07 9.11 -2.67
C LYS A 55 0.90 9.09 -3.66
N ALA A 56 -0.12 8.26 -3.44
CA ALA A 56 -1.30 8.23 -4.29
C ALA A 56 -2.18 9.48 -4.12
N PHE A 57 -2.27 10.03 -2.91
CA PHE A 57 -2.93 11.32 -2.68
C PHE A 57 -2.19 12.48 -3.33
N SER A 58 -0.86 12.52 -3.21
CA SER A 58 -0.02 13.50 -3.91
C SER A 58 -0.22 13.42 -5.42
N SER A 59 -0.26 12.22 -6.02
CA SER A 59 -0.54 12.08 -7.46
C SER A 59 -1.96 12.54 -7.83
N LEU A 60 -2.97 12.21 -7.03
CA LEU A 60 -4.35 12.66 -7.24
C LEU A 60 -4.45 14.19 -7.17
N PHE A 61 -3.82 14.81 -6.17
CA PHE A 61 -3.79 16.26 -5.99
C PHE A 61 -3.14 16.95 -7.19
N LEU A 62 -1.99 16.46 -7.64
CA LEU A 62 -1.29 17.01 -8.81
C LEU A 62 -2.10 16.86 -10.09
N ASN A 63 -2.67 15.68 -10.35
CA ASN A 63 -3.52 15.45 -11.51
C ASN A 63 -4.78 16.31 -11.46
N GLY A 64 -5.36 16.53 -10.28
CA GLY A 64 -6.54 17.36 -10.07
C GLY A 64 -6.28 18.86 -10.19
N ALA A 65 -5.10 19.32 -9.77
CA ALA A 65 -4.72 20.73 -9.82
C ALA A 65 -4.15 21.14 -11.18
N LEU A 66 -3.26 20.32 -11.78
CA LEU A 66 -2.65 20.60 -13.07
C LEU A 66 -3.52 20.18 -14.26
N GLY A 67 -4.39 19.16 -14.09
CA GLY A 67 -5.24 18.64 -15.17
C GLY A 67 -6.08 19.71 -15.85
N PRO A 68 -6.89 20.50 -15.11
CA PRO A 68 -7.68 21.60 -15.68
C PRO A 68 -6.83 22.69 -16.33
N ILE A 69 -5.64 22.98 -15.79
CA ILE A 69 -4.72 23.97 -16.35
C ILE A 69 -4.20 23.47 -17.69
N ILE A 70 -3.69 22.24 -17.75
CA ILE A 70 -3.13 21.67 -18.98
C ILE A 70 -4.23 21.47 -20.03
N SER A 71 -5.41 21.01 -19.63
CA SER A 71 -6.49 20.72 -20.57
C SER A 71 -7.11 21.98 -21.18
N LEU A 72 -7.21 23.08 -20.43
CA LEU A 72 -7.75 24.35 -20.92
C LEU A 72 -6.74 25.17 -21.72
N ALA A 73 -5.44 24.92 -21.62
CA ALA A 73 -4.41 25.73 -22.26
C ALA A 73 -4.59 25.87 -23.80
N PRO A 74 -4.92 24.82 -24.57
CA PRO A 74 -5.19 24.96 -26.01
C PRO A 74 -6.36 25.89 -26.31
N LEU A 75 -7.43 25.86 -25.51
CA LEU A 75 -8.60 26.72 -25.69
C LEU A 75 -8.29 28.17 -25.30
N VAL A 76 -7.59 28.40 -24.19
CA VAL A 76 -7.18 29.75 -23.77
C VAL A 76 -6.25 30.38 -24.81
N TYR A 77 -5.32 29.60 -25.36
CA TYR A 77 -4.48 30.04 -26.47
C TYR A 77 -5.30 30.36 -27.73
N GLY A 78 -6.24 29.50 -28.11
CA GLY A 78 -7.15 29.72 -29.23
C GLY A 78 -8.01 30.99 -29.06
N MET A 79 -8.54 31.24 -27.86
CA MET A 79 -9.26 32.47 -27.53
C MET A 79 -8.37 33.70 -27.63
N GLY A 80 -7.13 33.62 -27.16
CA GLY A 80 -6.15 34.69 -27.31
C GLY A 80 -5.85 35.03 -28.78
N ARG A 81 -5.85 34.03 -29.67
CA ARG A 81 -5.69 34.22 -31.13
C ARG A 81 -6.80 35.06 -31.75
N MET A 82 -8.04 35.01 -31.23
CA MET A 82 -9.15 35.83 -31.77
C MET A 82 -8.88 37.33 -31.72
N LEU A 83 -8.05 37.78 -30.79
CA LEU A 83 -7.76 39.21 -30.59
C LEU A 83 -6.73 39.76 -31.58
N PHE A 84 -5.99 38.90 -32.27
CA PHE A 84 -4.86 39.30 -33.13
C PHE A 84 -5.00 38.86 -34.59
N VAL A 85 -6.06 38.12 -34.95
CA VAL A 85 -6.26 37.55 -36.28
C VAL A 85 -7.58 38.05 -36.88
N GLU A 86 -7.52 38.61 -38.08
CA GLU A 86 -8.69 39.15 -38.79
C GLU A 86 -9.62 38.06 -39.36
N GLN A 87 -9.08 36.91 -39.76
CA GLN A 87 -9.84 35.78 -40.33
C GLN A 87 -9.69 34.51 -39.49
N GLN A 88 -10.80 33.93 -39.06
CA GLN A 88 -10.81 32.73 -38.23
C GLN A 88 -10.93 31.47 -39.10
N ASP A 89 -10.01 30.53 -38.90
CA ASP A 89 -10.08 29.19 -39.52
C ASP A 89 -10.78 28.21 -38.57
N TRP A 90 -11.90 27.65 -39.01
CA TRP A 90 -12.67 26.67 -38.23
C TRP A 90 -11.89 25.38 -37.97
N VAL A 91 -10.91 25.02 -38.83
CA VAL A 91 -10.08 23.83 -38.66
C VAL A 91 -9.13 24.00 -37.48
N GLU A 92 -8.52 25.16 -37.29
CA GLU A 92 -7.67 25.45 -36.11
C GLU A 92 -8.49 25.33 -34.82
N TRP A 93 -9.71 25.87 -34.80
CA TRP A 93 -10.63 25.76 -33.67
C TRP A 93 -11.06 24.33 -33.37
N ALA A 94 -11.35 23.55 -34.41
CA ALA A 94 -11.64 22.13 -34.28
C ALA A 94 -10.46 21.37 -33.66
N LEU A 95 -9.22 21.72 -34.03
CA LEU A 95 -8.00 21.11 -33.46
C LEU A 95 -7.80 21.49 -31.98
N TYR A 96 -7.94 22.77 -31.60
CA TYR A 96 -7.84 23.18 -30.19
C TYR A 96 -8.93 22.53 -29.33
N GLY A 97 -10.17 22.49 -29.83
CA GLY A 97 -11.30 21.84 -29.17
C GLY A 97 -11.11 20.32 -29.03
N LEU A 98 -10.62 19.65 -30.07
CA LEU A 98 -10.32 18.22 -30.04
C LEU A 98 -9.20 17.90 -29.06
N LEU A 99 -8.11 18.67 -29.09
CA LEU A 99 -6.98 18.49 -28.18
C LEU A 99 -7.40 18.70 -26.71
N SER A 100 -8.13 19.77 -26.42
CA SER A 100 -8.68 20.04 -25.08
C SER A 100 -9.58 18.90 -24.62
N THR A 101 -10.50 18.44 -25.47
CA THR A 101 -11.41 17.32 -25.16
C THR A 101 -10.63 16.04 -24.84
N LEU A 102 -9.61 15.71 -25.63
CA LEU A 102 -8.78 14.52 -25.41
C LEU A 102 -7.98 14.62 -24.10
N LEU A 103 -7.45 15.80 -23.78
CA LEU A 103 -6.75 16.05 -22.51
C LEU A 103 -7.71 15.92 -21.33
N VAL A 104 -8.90 16.52 -21.39
CA VAL A 104 -9.93 16.39 -20.35
C VAL A 104 -10.28 14.91 -20.12
N LEU A 105 -10.51 14.15 -21.18
CA LEU A 105 -10.83 12.72 -21.09
C LEU A 105 -9.67 11.95 -20.43
N THR A 106 -8.44 12.22 -20.84
CA THR A 106 -7.24 11.56 -20.30
C THR A 106 -7.09 11.84 -18.81
N PHE A 107 -7.12 13.10 -18.39
CA PHE A 107 -7.01 13.47 -16.97
C PHE A 107 -8.18 12.93 -16.14
N SER A 108 -9.41 12.91 -16.69
CA SER A 108 -10.57 12.31 -16.02
C SER A 108 -10.36 10.82 -15.74
N LEU A 109 -9.85 10.07 -16.73
CA LEU A 109 -9.52 8.65 -16.56
C LEU A 109 -8.39 8.44 -15.53
N LEU A 110 -7.37 9.30 -15.51
CA LEU A 110 -6.30 9.27 -14.52
C LEU A 110 -6.83 9.52 -13.09
N LEU A 111 -7.71 10.50 -12.91
CA LEU A 111 -8.35 10.80 -11.63
C LEU A 111 -9.19 9.62 -11.12
N VAL A 112 -9.99 9.01 -11.99
CA VAL A 112 -10.78 7.80 -11.63
C VAL A 112 -9.86 6.66 -11.20
N ARG A 113 -8.77 6.42 -11.95
CA ARG A 113 -7.78 5.39 -11.64
C ARG A 113 -7.11 5.64 -10.28
N ASP A 114 -6.70 6.88 -10.02
CA ASP A 114 -6.02 7.28 -8.80
C ASP A 114 -6.96 7.20 -7.59
N TYR A 115 -8.22 7.63 -7.74
CA TYR A 115 -9.25 7.51 -6.72
C TYR A 115 -9.52 6.04 -6.35
N GLN A 116 -9.69 5.16 -7.35
CA GLN A 116 -9.86 3.73 -7.11
C GLN A 116 -8.64 3.11 -6.41
N ARG A 117 -7.43 3.55 -6.77
CA ARG A 117 -6.19 3.12 -6.11
C ARG A 117 -6.15 3.54 -4.64
N ILE A 118 -6.48 4.79 -4.34
CA ILE A 118 -6.57 5.32 -2.96
C ILE A 118 -7.58 4.53 -2.15
N ARG A 119 -8.78 4.28 -2.69
CA ARG A 119 -9.83 3.50 -2.01
C ARG A 119 -9.34 2.09 -1.64
N ARG A 120 -8.64 1.40 -2.55
CA ARG A 120 -8.05 0.08 -2.28
C ARG A 120 -6.95 0.13 -1.20
N LEU A 121 -6.08 1.15 -1.25
CA LEU A 121 -5.02 1.33 -0.26
C LEU A 121 -5.57 1.65 1.13
N LYS A 122 -6.59 2.51 1.22
CA LYS A 122 -7.29 2.81 2.47
C LYS A 122 -7.90 1.56 3.12
N LEU A 123 -8.56 0.73 2.33
CA LEU A 123 -9.12 -0.53 2.81
C LEU A 123 -8.02 -1.47 3.34
N GLY A 124 -6.91 -1.60 2.58
CA GLY A 124 -5.75 -2.38 3.00
C GLY A 124 -5.18 -1.90 4.35
N LEU A 125 -4.97 -0.59 4.47
CA LEU A 125 -4.46 0.03 5.68
C LEU A 125 -5.39 -0.16 6.88
N ALA A 126 -6.71 0.02 6.70
CA ALA A 126 -7.68 -0.18 7.78
C ALA A 126 -7.66 -1.62 8.31
N CYS A 127 -7.59 -2.60 7.41
CA CYS A 127 -7.48 -4.01 7.79
C CYS A 127 -6.17 -4.31 8.54
N GLU A 128 -5.04 -3.78 8.06
CA GLU A 128 -3.75 -4.00 8.72
C GLU A 128 -3.68 -3.34 10.10
N LEU A 129 -4.25 -2.14 10.24
CA LEU A 129 -4.36 -1.49 11.55
C LEU A 129 -5.24 -2.29 12.51
N ALA A 130 -6.36 -2.84 12.04
CA ALA A 130 -7.22 -3.70 12.84
C ALA A 130 -6.48 -4.98 13.29
N VAL A 131 -5.76 -5.65 12.38
CA VAL A 131 -4.94 -6.81 12.70
C VAL A 131 -3.82 -6.46 13.69
N GLY A 132 -3.12 -5.34 13.47
CA GLY A 132 -2.09 -4.85 14.39
C GLY A 132 -2.64 -4.54 15.78
N GLN A 133 -3.87 -4.04 15.89
CA GLN A 133 -4.55 -3.83 17.19
C GLN A 133 -4.87 -5.15 17.90
N GLU A 134 -5.39 -6.15 17.18
CA GLU A 134 -5.64 -7.48 17.75
C GLU A 134 -4.33 -8.15 18.19
N LEU A 135 -3.25 -8.01 17.40
CA LEU A 135 -1.93 -8.51 17.79
C LEU A 135 -1.36 -7.80 19.03
N LYS A 136 -1.59 -6.49 19.19
CA LYS A 136 -1.18 -5.77 20.41
C LYS A 136 -1.90 -6.28 21.67
N ARG A 137 -3.13 -6.81 21.54
CA ARG A 137 -3.85 -7.41 22.67
C ARG A 137 -3.20 -8.71 23.15
N LEU A 138 -2.48 -9.43 22.28
CA LEU A 138 -1.75 -10.65 22.63
C LEU A 138 -0.54 -10.43 23.53
N VAL A 139 0.01 -9.22 23.56
CA VAL A 139 1.25 -8.88 24.29
C VAL A 139 1.07 -8.86 25.82
N ARG A 140 -0.04 -9.39 26.35
CA ARG A 140 -0.28 -9.54 27.80
C ARG A 140 -0.51 -11.01 28.14
N PRO A 141 0.51 -11.71 28.66
CA PRO A 141 0.79 -11.70 30.11
C PRO A 141 2.30 -11.68 30.48
N ASP A 142 2.58 -11.30 31.73
CA ASP A 142 3.90 -10.98 32.31
C ASP A 142 4.92 -12.14 32.41
N ALA A 143 4.58 -13.36 31.97
CA ALA A 143 5.44 -14.54 32.18
C ALA A 143 6.38 -14.84 31.00
N HIS A 144 5.97 -14.62 29.75
CA HIS A 144 6.85 -14.69 28.57
C HIS A 144 6.33 -13.72 27.49
N PRO A 145 7.09 -12.68 27.10
CA PRO A 145 6.58 -11.59 26.28
C PRO A 145 6.41 -12.01 24.83
N TYR A 146 5.18 -11.91 24.32
CA TYR A 146 4.93 -11.93 22.88
C TYR A 146 5.55 -10.68 22.26
N TYR A 147 6.40 -10.84 21.25
CA TYR A 147 6.96 -9.71 20.50
C TYR A 147 6.33 -9.64 19.11
N VAL A 148 5.80 -8.48 18.76
CA VAL A 148 5.22 -8.23 17.43
C VAL A 148 6.08 -7.23 16.69
N PHE A 149 6.60 -7.66 15.54
CA PHE A 149 7.33 -6.81 14.60
C PHE A 149 6.42 -6.52 13.42
N HIS A 150 6.31 -5.26 13.02
CA HIS A 150 5.54 -4.83 11.86
C HIS A 150 6.47 -4.46 10.70
N ASP A 151 5.97 -4.58 9.47
CA ASP A 151 6.65 -4.19 8.23
C ASP A 151 8.09 -4.75 8.14
N VAL A 152 8.27 -6.05 8.45
CA VAL A 152 9.60 -6.67 8.50
C VAL A 152 10.19 -6.79 7.09
N PRO A 153 11.31 -6.12 6.81
CA PRO A 153 11.84 -6.07 5.46
C PRO A 153 12.71 -7.30 5.13
N THR A 154 12.37 -7.99 4.04
CA THR A 154 13.19 -9.05 3.45
C THR A 154 14.14 -8.47 2.40
N ASP A 155 14.78 -9.32 1.61
CA ASP A 155 15.71 -8.86 0.56
C ASP A 155 14.97 -8.34 -0.69
N SER A 156 13.72 -8.75 -0.92
CA SER A 156 12.93 -8.36 -2.11
C SER A 156 11.47 -7.95 -1.83
N PHE A 157 10.92 -8.29 -0.67
CA PHE A 157 9.55 -7.94 -0.26
C PHE A 157 9.46 -7.59 1.23
N THR A 158 8.29 -7.17 1.70
CA THR A 158 8.04 -6.90 3.13
C THR A 158 7.03 -7.92 3.65
N ILE A 159 7.31 -8.44 4.85
CA ILE A 159 6.37 -9.26 5.63
C ILE A 159 5.55 -8.30 6.48
N ASP A 160 4.23 -8.42 6.45
CA ASP A 160 3.34 -7.48 7.11
C ASP A 160 3.59 -7.50 8.63
N HIS A 161 3.53 -8.68 9.28
CA HIS A 161 3.87 -8.85 10.69
C HIS A 161 4.66 -10.14 10.97
N VAL A 162 5.57 -10.10 11.94
CA VAL A 162 6.23 -11.26 12.54
C VAL A 162 5.94 -11.28 14.03
N VAL A 163 5.35 -12.37 14.51
CA VAL A 163 5.01 -12.55 15.93
C VAL A 163 5.93 -13.62 16.51
N VAL A 164 6.69 -13.27 17.54
CA VAL A 164 7.51 -14.21 18.31
C VAL A 164 6.75 -14.57 19.57
N THR A 165 6.50 -15.85 19.76
CA THR A 165 5.85 -16.41 20.94
C THR A 165 6.77 -17.43 21.61
N PRO A 166 6.47 -17.85 22.85
CA PRO A 166 7.24 -18.91 23.53
C PRO A 166 7.22 -20.25 22.79
N HIS A 167 6.28 -20.44 21.86
CA HIS A 167 6.06 -21.69 21.15
C HIS A 167 6.42 -21.62 19.66
N GLY A 168 7.08 -20.54 19.25
CA GLY A 168 7.60 -20.39 17.88
C GLY A 168 7.37 -19.01 17.30
N VAL A 169 7.67 -18.90 16.01
CA VAL A 169 7.58 -17.63 15.27
C VAL A 169 6.49 -17.73 14.21
N PHE A 170 5.66 -16.70 14.09
CA PHE A 170 4.58 -16.65 13.14
C PHE A 170 4.81 -15.53 12.12
N VAL A 171 4.71 -15.87 10.84
CA VAL A 171 4.61 -14.91 9.74
C VAL A 171 3.14 -14.62 9.53
N VAL A 172 2.71 -13.41 9.87
CA VAL A 172 1.31 -12.99 9.76
C VAL A 172 1.20 -12.02 8.59
N GLU A 173 0.45 -12.45 7.57
CA GLU A 173 0.18 -11.69 6.35
C GLU A 173 -1.29 -11.25 6.36
N THR A 174 -1.55 -9.98 6.06
CA THR A 174 -2.92 -9.45 6.09
C THR A 174 -3.42 -9.18 4.69
N ARG A 175 -4.58 -9.75 4.34
CA ARG A 175 -5.19 -9.51 3.03
C ARG A 175 -6.61 -8.97 3.15
N ALA A 176 -6.74 -7.68 2.91
CA ALA A 176 -8.03 -7.01 2.85
C ALA A 176 -8.81 -7.37 1.58
N ARG A 177 -10.10 -7.70 1.72
CA ARG A 177 -11.02 -7.94 0.60
C ARG A 177 -12.38 -7.34 0.89
N THR A 178 -12.89 -6.58 -0.08
CA THR A 178 -14.28 -6.11 -0.03
C THR A 178 -15.22 -7.31 -0.08
N LEU A 179 -16.19 -7.32 0.82
CA LEU A 179 -17.26 -8.32 0.81
C LEU A 179 -18.05 -8.23 -0.49
N ALA A 180 -18.44 -9.38 -1.01
CA ALA A 180 -19.32 -9.44 -2.16
C ALA A 180 -20.78 -9.39 -1.70
N ILE A 181 -21.64 -8.78 -2.51
CA ILE A 181 -23.07 -8.74 -2.26
C ILE A 181 -23.71 -9.77 -3.20
N GLY A 182 -24.50 -10.68 -2.63
CA GLY A 182 -25.26 -11.68 -3.38
C GLY A 182 -26.43 -11.08 -4.14
N THR A 183 -27.04 -11.87 -5.02
CA THR A 183 -28.23 -11.46 -5.80
C THR A 183 -29.44 -11.16 -4.91
N ASP A 184 -29.44 -11.71 -3.70
CA ASP A 184 -30.40 -11.55 -2.62
C ASP A 184 -30.09 -10.35 -1.69
N GLY A 185 -29.03 -9.58 -1.98
CA GLY A 185 -28.64 -8.40 -1.20
C GLY A 185 -27.86 -8.71 0.08
N ASN A 186 -27.66 -10.00 0.39
CA ASN A 186 -26.90 -10.44 1.56
C ASN A 186 -25.38 -10.41 1.29
N GLU A 187 -24.59 -10.17 2.33
CA GLU A 187 -23.13 -10.23 2.23
C GLU A 187 -22.65 -11.69 2.12
N LEU A 188 -21.95 -11.99 1.04
CA LEU A 188 -21.26 -13.26 0.86
C LEU A 188 -19.87 -13.14 1.48
N ASN A 189 -19.77 -13.57 2.74
CA ASN A 189 -18.57 -13.44 3.56
C ASN A 189 -17.82 -14.74 3.82
N THR A 190 -18.13 -15.83 3.11
CA THR A 190 -17.41 -17.11 3.26
C THR A 190 -16.34 -17.26 2.19
N VAL A 191 -15.15 -17.70 2.60
CA VAL A 191 -14.04 -18.07 1.71
C VAL A 191 -13.62 -19.51 2.00
N ALA A 192 -13.58 -20.35 0.96
CA ALA A 192 -13.07 -21.70 1.07
C ALA A 192 -11.56 -21.71 0.81
N VAL A 193 -10.82 -22.35 1.71
CA VAL A 193 -9.36 -22.48 1.64
C VAL A 193 -9.04 -23.84 1.09
N GLU A 194 -8.49 -23.86 -0.12
CA GLU A 194 -7.94 -25.06 -0.74
C GLU A 194 -6.41 -25.04 -0.64
N ARG A 195 -5.76 -26.16 -0.94
CA ARG A 195 -4.29 -26.32 -0.86
C ARG A 195 -3.48 -25.19 -1.52
N GLU A 196 -3.89 -24.74 -2.71
CA GLU A 196 -3.15 -23.73 -3.49
C GLU A 196 -3.91 -22.43 -3.76
N ARG A 197 -5.18 -22.35 -3.38
CA ARG A 197 -6.03 -21.20 -3.71
C ARG A 197 -7.07 -20.90 -2.64
N LEU A 198 -7.44 -19.63 -2.59
CA LEU A 198 -8.61 -19.12 -1.88
C LEU A 198 -9.74 -18.98 -2.89
N ARG A 199 -10.87 -19.63 -2.61
CA ARG A 199 -12.08 -19.56 -3.42
C ARG A 199 -13.07 -18.61 -2.75
N PHE A 200 -13.16 -17.41 -3.31
CA PHE A 200 -14.16 -16.41 -2.94
C PHE A 200 -15.45 -16.66 -3.74
N PRO A 201 -16.58 -16.03 -3.36
CA PRO A 201 -17.86 -16.27 -4.04
C PRO A 201 -17.84 -16.00 -5.54
N HIS A 202 -17.11 -14.96 -6.00
CA HIS A 202 -17.11 -14.55 -7.42
C HIS A 202 -15.73 -14.62 -8.08
N TRP A 203 -14.68 -15.00 -7.36
CA TRP A 203 -13.33 -15.06 -7.90
C TRP A 203 -12.45 -16.00 -7.09
N GLN A 204 -11.26 -16.30 -7.59
CA GLN A 204 -10.28 -17.12 -6.89
C GLN A 204 -8.89 -16.50 -6.93
N GLU A 205 -8.07 -16.79 -5.93
CA GLU A 205 -6.73 -16.22 -5.82
C GLU A 205 -5.72 -17.19 -5.24
N ARG A 206 -4.48 -17.13 -5.73
CA ARG A 206 -3.34 -17.93 -5.22
C ARG A 206 -2.25 -17.08 -4.57
N ARG A 207 -2.17 -15.80 -4.96
CA ARG A 207 -1.09 -14.89 -4.57
C ARG A 207 -0.95 -14.71 -3.05
N PRO A 208 -2.03 -14.55 -2.26
CA PRO A 208 -1.89 -14.39 -0.81
C PRO A 208 -1.21 -15.59 -0.15
N LEU A 209 -1.66 -16.82 -0.47
CA LEU A 209 -1.04 -18.05 0.05
C LEU A 209 0.43 -18.16 -0.38
N HIS A 210 0.74 -17.89 -1.64
CA HIS A 210 2.12 -17.93 -2.12
C HIS A 210 3.03 -16.91 -1.41
N LYS A 211 2.55 -15.67 -1.20
CA LYS A 211 3.29 -14.63 -0.45
C LYS A 211 3.55 -15.11 0.99
N THR A 212 2.56 -15.68 1.67
CA THR A 212 2.74 -16.22 3.03
C THR A 212 3.76 -17.36 3.06
N ARG A 213 3.71 -18.32 2.12
CA ARG A 213 4.72 -19.39 2.01
C ARG A 213 6.13 -18.83 1.78
N GLN A 214 6.22 -17.83 0.92
CA GLN A 214 7.48 -17.14 0.63
C GLN A 214 8.04 -16.46 1.88
N GLY A 215 7.19 -15.78 2.65
CA GLY A 215 7.55 -15.15 3.93
C GLY A 215 8.04 -16.17 4.97
N VAL A 216 7.32 -17.29 5.13
CA VAL A 216 7.71 -18.40 6.02
C VAL A 216 9.07 -18.95 5.61
N SER A 217 9.22 -19.36 4.34
CA SER A 217 10.47 -19.92 3.83
C SER A 217 11.63 -18.95 4.03
N TRP A 218 11.46 -17.68 3.68
CA TRP A 218 12.50 -16.68 3.86
C TRP A 218 12.88 -16.52 5.34
N LEU A 219 11.89 -16.41 6.25
CA LEU A 219 12.15 -16.20 7.67
C LEU A 219 12.81 -17.43 8.30
N THR A 220 12.39 -18.65 7.95
CA THR A 220 13.03 -19.89 8.42
C THR A 220 14.50 -19.93 8.04
N HIS A 221 14.83 -19.77 6.75
CA HIS A 221 16.23 -19.82 6.30
C HIS A 221 17.06 -18.64 6.84
N TRP A 222 16.44 -17.48 7.06
CA TRP A 222 17.13 -16.32 7.61
C TRP A 222 17.43 -16.49 9.10
N LEU A 223 16.46 -16.93 9.89
CA LEU A 223 16.65 -17.21 11.31
C LEU A 223 17.61 -18.37 11.52
N GLU A 224 17.54 -19.44 10.73
CA GLU A 224 18.46 -20.56 10.84
C GLU A 224 19.92 -20.12 10.64
N ARG A 225 20.19 -19.30 9.62
CA ARG A 225 21.53 -18.75 9.36
C ARG A 225 22.03 -17.81 10.47
N ARG A 226 21.14 -17.05 11.11
CA ARG A 226 21.51 -16.07 12.15
C ARG A 226 21.58 -16.68 13.55
N CYS A 227 20.69 -17.61 13.85
CA CYS A 227 20.59 -18.28 15.13
C CYS A 227 21.50 -19.51 15.21
N GLY A 228 21.83 -20.13 14.07
CA GLY A 228 22.63 -21.36 13.98
C GLY A 228 21.84 -22.64 14.29
N VAL A 229 20.52 -22.52 14.42
CA VAL A 229 19.60 -23.60 14.79
C VAL A 229 18.27 -23.41 14.05
N ALA A 230 17.58 -24.50 13.77
CA ALA A 230 16.25 -24.46 13.17
C ALA A 230 15.24 -23.81 14.14
N VAL A 231 14.52 -22.80 13.65
CA VAL A 231 13.46 -22.12 14.40
C VAL A 231 12.11 -22.53 13.82
N PRO A 232 11.15 -22.98 14.64
CA PRO A 232 9.81 -23.32 14.15
C PRO A 232 9.09 -22.05 13.71
N VAL A 233 8.84 -21.94 12.40
CA VAL A 233 8.12 -20.81 11.79
C VAL A 233 6.82 -21.30 11.19
N LYS A 234 5.71 -20.61 11.48
CA LYS A 234 4.38 -20.91 10.94
C LYS A 234 3.80 -19.73 10.18
N GLY A 235 3.20 -19.99 9.01
CA GLY A 235 2.50 -18.98 8.24
C GLY A 235 1.05 -18.84 8.67
N VAL A 236 0.61 -17.60 8.87
CA VAL A 236 -0.77 -17.23 9.16
C VAL A 236 -1.22 -16.18 8.15
N LEU A 237 -2.28 -16.47 7.41
CA LEU A 237 -2.92 -15.53 6.50
C LEU A 237 -4.22 -15.05 7.14
N VAL A 238 -4.32 -13.74 7.34
CA VAL A 238 -5.48 -13.10 7.96
C VAL A 238 -6.35 -12.46 6.89
N LEU A 239 -7.64 -12.81 6.90
CA LEU A 239 -8.68 -12.23 6.05
C LEU A 239 -9.73 -11.54 6.93
N PRO A 240 -9.53 -10.27 7.33
CA PRO A 240 -10.47 -9.58 8.20
C PRO A 240 -11.86 -9.45 7.57
N GLY A 241 -12.90 -9.79 8.33
CA GLY A 241 -14.30 -9.73 7.90
C GLY A 241 -14.80 -10.94 7.11
N TRP A 242 -13.96 -11.96 6.88
CA TRP A 242 -14.32 -13.18 6.16
C TRP A 242 -14.45 -14.38 7.11
N LYS A 243 -15.49 -15.18 6.92
CA LYS A 243 -15.63 -16.51 7.51
C LYS A 243 -14.79 -17.50 6.71
N ILE A 244 -13.91 -18.22 7.39
CA ILE A 244 -12.96 -19.12 6.76
C ILE A 244 -13.46 -20.56 6.85
N ASP A 245 -13.61 -21.21 5.71
CA ASP A 245 -13.80 -22.65 5.63
C ASP A 245 -12.44 -23.31 5.33
N ASN A 246 -11.89 -24.00 6.33
CA ASN A 246 -10.61 -24.67 6.28
C ASN A 246 -10.72 -26.19 6.01
N SER A 247 -11.89 -26.68 5.54
CA SER A 247 -12.12 -28.12 5.30
C SER A 247 -11.11 -28.76 4.34
N GLU A 248 -10.67 -28.03 3.31
CA GLU A 248 -9.69 -28.48 2.31
C GLU A 248 -8.32 -27.78 2.45
N ALA A 249 -8.10 -27.10 3.59
CA ALA A 249 -6.90 -26.31 3.80
C ALA A 249 -5.67 -27.22 3.97
N ALA A 250 -4.55 -26.81 3.38
CA ALA A 250 -3.28 -27.46 3.63
C ALA A 250 -2.79 -27.12 5.05
N PRO A 251 -2.14 -28.07 5.74
CA PRO A 251 -1.70 -27.86 7.11
C PRO A 251 -0.49 -26.94 7.20
N ASP A 252 0.07 -26.43 6.09
CA ASP A 252 1.29 -25.63 6.08
C ASP A 252 1.04 -24.16 6.44
N ILE A 253 -0.05 -23.58 5.95
CA ILE A 253 -0.51 -22.22 6.31
C ILE A 253 -1.84 -22.30 7.05
N LEU A 254 -1.93 -21.54 8.13
CA LEU A 254 -3.20 -21.28 8.80
C LEU A 254 -3.89 -20.08 8.16
N VAL A 255 -5.15 -20.22 7.78
CA VAL A 255 -5.96 -19.08 7.31
C VAL A 255 -7.02 -18.77 8.37
N VAL A 256 -7.08 -17.50 8.78
CA VAL A 256 -7.93 -17.06 9.89
C VAL A 256 -8.68 -15.79 9.56
N SER A 257 -9.82 -15.61 10.24
CA SER A 257 -10.49 -14.32 10.30
C SER A 257 -9.76 -13.40 11.29
N GLY A 258 -9.91 -12.09 11.12
CA GLY A 258 -9.25 -11.10 11.98
C GLY A 258 -9.62 -11.21 13.46
N ASP A 259 -10.87 -11.55 13.77
CA ASP A 259 -11.42 -11.67 15.13
C ASP A 259 -10.95 -12.93 15.87
N THR A 260 -10.54 -13.97 15.14
CA THR A 260 -10.08 -15.26 15.70
C THR A 260 -8.57 -15.38 15.78
N LEU A 261 -7.83 -14.44 15.17
CA LEU A 261 -6.36 -14.42 15.09
C LEU A 261 -5.71 -14.58 16.46
N ALA A 262 -6.11 -13.76 17.43
CA ALA A 262 -5.49 -13.75 18.74
C ALA A 262 -5.62 -15.11 19.45
N LYS A 263 -6.84 -15.64 19.48
CA LYS A 263 -7.12 -16.94 20.09
C LYS A 263 -6.27 -18.05 19.45
N GLN A 264 -6.22 -18.10 18.12
CA GLN A 264 -5.50 -19.16 17.42
C GLN A 264 -3.98 -19.07 17.59
N LEU A 265 -3.41 -17.86 17.64
CA LEU A 265 -1.98 -17.68 17.88
C LEU A 265 -1.53 -18.15 19.27
N THR A 266 -2.41 -18.06 20.27
CA THR A 266 -2.12 -18.56 21.63
C THR A 266 -2.25 -20.07 21.73
N GLU A 267 -3.17 -20.68 20.98
CA GLU A 267 -3.41 -22.13 20.98
C GLU A 267 -2.38 -22.90 20.14
N LEU A 268 -1.77 -22.24 19.14
CA LEU A 268 -0.82 -22.87 18.24
C LEU A 268 0.57 -23.01 18.84
N THR A 269 1.09 -24.23 18.78
CA THR A 269 2.44 -24.58 19.21
C THR A 269 3.24 -25.18 18.04
N PRO A 270 3.77 -24.34 17.12
CA PRO A 270 4.62 -24.80 16.00
C PRO A 270 5.79 -25.69 16.43
N GLY A 271 6.35 -25.45 17.62
CA GLY A 271 7.35 -26.33 18.24
C GLY A 271 7.94 -25.70 19.52
N PRO A 272 8.66 -26.45 20.34
CA PRO A 272 9.32 -25.88 21.51
C PRO A 272 10.40 -24.89 21.06
N LEU A 273 10.37 -23.67 21.60
CA LEU A 273 11.43 -22.68 21.46
C LEU A 273 12.12 -22.54 22.81
N ASN A 274 13.44 -22.77 22.87
CA ASN A 274 14.21 -22.52 24.09
C ASN A 274 14.32 -21.00 24.33
N ASP A 275 14.26 -20.54 25.57
CA ASP A 275 14.35 -19.13 25.97
C ASP A 275 15.59 -18.43 25.37
N ALA A 276 16.74 -19.11 25.36
CA ALA A 276 17.96 -18.57 24.75
C ALA A 276 17.81 -18.33 23.23
N ILE A 277 17.05 -19.16 22.54
CA ILE A 277 16.76 -19.00 21.11
C ILE A 277 15.71 -17.90 20.92
N HIS A 278 14.69 -17.86 21.78
CA HIS A 278 13.65 -16.82 21.79
C HIS A 278 14.26 -15.42 21.86
N ASP A 279 15.12 -15.17 22.84
CA ASP A 279 15.78 -13.87 23.02
C ASP A 279 16.74 -13.54 21.86
N LYS A 280 17.43 -14.56 21.32
CA LYS A 280 18.29 -14.40 20.15
C LYS A 280 17.50 -13.99 18.91
N VAL A 281 16.32 -14.60 18.68
CA VAL A 281 15.43 -14.26 17.57
C VAL A 281 14.96 -12.81 17.69
N ILE A 282 14.54 -12.38 18.89
CA ILE A 282 14.12 -10.99 19.15
C ILE A 282 15.25 -10.02 18.84
N ASN A 283 16.45 -10.27 19.35
CA ASN A 283 17.61 -9.40 19.14
C ASN A 283 17.99 -9.28 17.66
N VAL A 284 17.99 -10.40 16.93
CA VAL A 284 18.30 -10.43 15.49
C VAL A 284 17.25 -9.69 14.66
N LEU A 285 15.97 -9.80 15.01
CA LEU A 285 14.88 -9.04 14.36
C LEU A 285 14.98 -7.54 14.65
N LEU A 286 15.27 -7.16 15.90
CA LEU A 286 15.51 -5.75 16.29
C LEU A 286 16.69 -5.14 15.54
N GLU A 287 17.80 -5.88 15.38
CA GLU A 287 18.97 -5.44 14.62
C GLU A 287 18.62 -5.21 13.15
N ARG A 288 17.86 -6.13 12.53
CA ARG A 288 17.44 -5.98 11.13
C ARG A 288 16.50 -4.80 10.93
N ALA A 289 15.58 -4.56 11.86
CA ALA A 289 14.69 -3.40 11.82
C ALA A 289 15.51 -2.09 11.79
N LYS A 290 16.52 -1.97 12.66
CA LYS A 290 17.42 -0.79 12.72
C LYS A 290 18.27 -0.62 11.46
N LEU A 291 18.87 -1.71 10.95
CA LEU A 291 19.74 -1.65 9.76
C LEU A 291 19.01 -1.16 8.51
N MET A 292 17.72 -1.49 8.36
CA MET A 292 16.95 -1.10 7.19
C MET A 292 16.42 0.33 7.28
N GLU A 293 16.19 0.85 8.50
CA GLU A 293 15.92 2.26 8.74
C GLU A 293 17.11 3.13 8.29
N LEU A 294 18.33 2.74 8.67
CA LEU A 294 19.58 3.39 8.24
C LEU A 294 19.76 3.35 6.71
N LYS A 295 19.40 2.24 6.06
CA LYS A 295 19.48 2.12 4.59
C LYS A 295 18.50 3.07 3.89
N HIS A 296 17.31 3.27 4.44
CA HIS A 296 16.32 4.21 3.91
C HIS A 296 16.76 5.67 4.10
N LEU A 297 17.48 5.97 5.19
CA LEU A 297 18.10 7.28 5.43
C LEU A 297 19.30 7.58 4.52
N SER A 298 20.01 6.54 4.06
CA SER A 298 21.24 6.69 3.25
C SER A 298 21.00 6.89 1.74
N GLN A 299 19.78 6.68 1.25
CA GLN A 299 19.45 6.90 -0.16
C GLN A 299 18.90 8.33 -0.34
N PRO A 300 19.55 9.20 -1.14
CA PRO A 300 18.96 10.49 -1.46
C PRO A 300 17.63 10.25 -2.18
N SER A 301 16.57 10.86 -1.64
CA SER A 301 15.23 10.78 -2.20
C SER A 301 15.25 11.56 -3.52
N VAL A 302 15.25 10.85 -4.64
CA VAL A 302 14.98 11.45 -5.96
C VAL A 302 13.48 11.53 -6.17
#